data_AF-A0A640W9Q0-F1
#
_entry.id   AF-A0A640W9Q0-F1
#
_cell.length_a   1.000
_cell.length_b   1.000
_cell.length_c   1.000
_cell.angle_alpha   90.00
_cell.angle_beta   90.00
_cell.angle_gamma   90.00
#
_symmetry.space_group_name_H-M   'P 1'
#
loop_
_entity.id
_entity.type
_entity.pdbx_description
1 polymer ?
#
loop_
_entity_poly.entity_id
_entity_poly.type
_entity_poly.pdbx_seq_one_letter_code
_entity_poly.pdbx_strand_id
1 'polypeptide(L)'
;MERDIGKPVFDLLLLIASAAAFAGAMALPDIEIVGDLSPAFFPKLISAMIFLFAIPCLVKDVREWRAAAPSDGSQPANRRGVMQWLWIVGLTVVYILLFEPLGYIPSTTVFAFCCVIGLLFASGAWRELNASQRVKSLVGAVIFAIVLAVAIYYVFTNLFEIPLPD
;
A
#
# COMPACT_ATOMS: atom_id res chain seq x y z
N MET A 1 -12.55 -25.65 1.02
CA MET A 1 -12.08 -24.33 1.52
C MET A 1 -12.90 -24.01 2.75
N GLU A 2 -12.25 -23.67 3.87
CA GLU A 2 -12.92 -23.23 5.09
C GLU A 2 -13.56 -21.85 4.90
N ARG A 3 -14.61 -21.55 5.68
CA ARG A 3 -15.29 -20.24 5.64
C ARG A 3 -14.46 -19.20 6.36
N ASP A 4 -13.60 -18.51 5.62
CA ASP A 4 -12.88 -17.33 6.09
C ASP A 4 -13.71 -16.06 5.84
N ILE A 5 -14.31 -15.50 6.89
CA ILE A 5 -15.08 -14.24 6.80
C ILE A 5 -14.17 -13.01 6.73
N GLY A 6 -12.88 -13.14 7.02
CA GLY A 6 -11.94 -12.03 7.07
C GLY A 6 -11.80 -11.31 5.74
N LYS A 7 -11.76 -12.06 4.63
CA LYS A 7 -11.62 -11.51 3.29
C LYS A 7 -12.81 -10.64 2.84
N PRO A 8 -14.07 -11.12 2.86
CA PRO A 8 -15.20 -10.27 2.47
C PRO A 8 -15.40 -9.09 3.43
N VAL A 9 -15.04 -9.23 4.72
CA VAL A 9 -15.07 -8.10 5.68
C VAL A 9 -14.00 -7.07 5.34
N PHE A 10 -12.77 -7.50 5.01
CA PHE A 10 -11.70 -6.61 4.59
C PHE A 10 -12.06 -5.85 3.31
N ASP A 11 -12.58 -6.54 2.29
CA ASP A 11 -13.00 -5.90 1.04
C ASP A 11 -14.15 -4.91 1.27
N LEU A 12 -15.10 -5.25 2.15
CA LEU A 12 -16.17 -4.34 2.53
C LEU A 12 -15.63 -3.10 3.25
N LEU A 13 -14.70 -3.27 4.19
CA LEU A 13 -14.04 -2.17 4.88
C LEU A 13 -13.25 -1.29 3.92
N LEU A 14 -12.55 -1.89 2.96
CA LEU A 14 -11.80 -1.18 1.92
C LEU A 14 -12.73 -0.36 1.03
N LEU A 15 -13.89 -0.90 0.67
CA LEU A 15 -14.91 -0.23 -0.12
C LEU A 15 -15.53 0.95 0.64
N ILE A 16 -15.83 0.78 1.93
CA ILE A 16 -16.33 1.88 2.78
C ILE A 16 -15.25 2.94 2.97
N ALA A 17 -14.01 2.55 3.27
CA ALA A 17 -12.90 3.47 3.49
C ALA A 17 -12.58 4.28 2.23
N SER A 18 -12.59 3.67 1.06
CA SER A 18 -12.40 4.37 -0.21
C SER A 18 -13.55 5.33 -0.52
N ALA A 19 -14.80 4.95 -0.29
CA ALA A 19 -15.93 5.86 -0.43
C ALA A 19 -15.84 7.06 0.54
N ALA A 20 -15.47 6.83 1.80
CA ALA A 20 -15.26 7.87 2.78
C ALA A 20 -14.09 8.80 2.41
N ALA A 21 -12.98 8.23 1.94
CA ALA A 21 -11.83 9.01 1.47
C ALA A 21 -12.17 9.86 0.24
N PHE A 22 -12.98 9.34 -0.69
CA PHE A 22 -13.47 10.08 -1.85
C PHE A 22 -14.38 11.24 -1.43
N ALA A 23 -15.30 11.01 -0.51
CA ALA A 23 -16.16 12.05 0.05
C ALA A 23 -15.34 13.13 0.80
N GLY A 24 -14.34 12.72 1.58
CA GLY A 24 -13.40 13.64 2.23
C GLY A 24 -12.60 14.45 1.22
N ALA A 25 -12.20 13.84 0.11
CA ALA A 25 -11.51 14.53 -0.97
C ALA A 25 -12.39 15.55 -1.70
N MET A 26 -13.71 15.33 -1.77
CA MET A 26 -14.66 16.32 -2.30
C MET A 26 -14.83 17.54 -1.38
N ALA A 27 -14.51 17.42 -0.09
CA ALA A 27 -14.58 18.52 0.87
C ALA A 27 -13.29 19.36 0.94
N LEU A 28 -12.23 18.97 0.23
CA LEU A 28 -11.00 19.75 0.15
C LEU A 28 -11.24 21.05 -0.63
N PRO A 29 -10.70 22.20 -0.17
CA PRO A 29 -10.77 23.44 -0.93
C PRO A 29 -10.00 23.31 -2.24
N ASP A 30 -10.56 23.82 -3.32
CA ASP A 30 -9.83 23.98 -4.59
C ASP A 30 -8.86 25.15 -4.45
N ILE A 31 -7.63 24.82 -4.04
CA ILE A 31 -6.50 25.73 -4.04
C ILE A 31 -5.67 25.35 -5.25
N GLU A 32 -5.49 26.28 -6.19
CA GLU A 32 -4.51 26.12 -7.26
C GLU A 32 -3.11 26.16 -6.62
N ILE A 33 -2.55 24.98 -6.36
CA ILE A 33 -1.13 24.83 -6.08
C ILE A 33 -0.42 24.93 -7.44
N VAL A 34 0.86 25.32 -7.45
CA VAL A 34 1.68 25.39 -8.67
C VAL A 34 1.55 24.07 -9.46
N GLY A 35 1.08 24.16 -10.71
CA GLY A 35 0.61 23.05 -11.54
C GLY A 35 -0.92 22.90 -11.46
N ASP A 36 -1.63 22.92 -12.60
CA ASP A 36 -3.11 22.92 -12.72
C ASP A 36 -3.88 21.77 -12.01
N LEU A 37 -3.21 20.94 -11.20
CA LEU A 37 -3.80 19.86 -10.43
C LEU A 37 -4.25 20.30 -9.03
N SER A 38 -5.57 20.29 -8.80
CA SER A 38 -6.15 20.46 -7.47
C SER A 38 -5.60 19.41 -6.48
N PRO A 39 -5.31 19.76 -5.21
CA PRO A 39 -4.90 18.83 -4.16
C PRO A 39 -5.85 17.65 -3.96
N ALA A 40 -7.12 17.84 -4.35
CA ALA A 40 -8.15 16.82 -4.27
C ALA A 40 -8.05 15.78 -5.40
N PHE A 41 -7.30 16.02 -6.48
CA PHE A 41 -7.25 15.15 -7.65
C PHE A 41 -6.77 13.74 -7.32
N PHE A 42 -5.59 13.60 -6.70
CA PHE A 42 -5.04 12.28 -6.37
C PHE A 42 -5.88 11.51 -5.36
N PRO A 43 -6.34 12.11 -4.23
CA PRO A 43 -7.26 11.44 -3.32
C PRO A 43 -8.53 10.96 -4.02
N LYS A 44 -9.12 11.76 -4.92
CA LYS A 44 -10.30 11.36 -5.72
C LYS A 44 -9.97 10.19 -6.64
N LEU A 45 -8.89 10.28 -7.42
CA LEU A 45 -8.49 9.26 -8.39
C LEU A 45 -8.20 7.92 -7.71
N ILE A 46 -7.34 7.90 -6.70
CA ILE A 46 -6.95 6.68 -5.99
C ILE A 46 -8.14 6.06 -5.27
N SER A 47 -8.96 6.87 -4.59
CA SER A 47 -10.16 6.35 -3.91
C SER A 47 -11.16 5.77 -4.90
N ALA A 48 -11.37 6.40 -6.05
CA ALA A 48 -12.24 5.88 -7.10
C ALA A 48 -11.71 4.57 -7.69
N MET A 49 -10.40 4.46 -7.94
CA MET A 49 -9.79 3.23 -8.43
C MET A 49 -9.89 2.09 -7.41
N ILE A 50 -9.59 2.35 -6.13
CA ILE A 50 -9.74 1.36 -5.06
C ILE A 50 -11.18 0.89 -4.99
N PHE A 51 -12.14 1.81 -5.00
CA PHE A 51 -13.57 1.48 -4.97
C PHE A 51 -13.96 0.59 -6.17
N LEU A 52 -13.53 0.97 -7.38
CA LEU A 52 -13.81 0.23 -8.61
C LEU A 52 -13.24 -1.21 -8.57
N PHE A 53 -12.02 -1.39 -8.08
CA PHE A 53 -11.38 -2.70 -8.00
C PHE A 53 -11.80 -3.52 -6.78
N ALA A 54 -12.23 -2.89 -5.69
CA ALA A 54 -12.72 -3.58 -4.50
C ALA A 54 -14.07 -4.28 -4.75
N ILE A 55 -14.92 -3.75 -5.64
CA ILE A 55 -16.21 -4.36 -6.01
C ILE A 55 -16.05 -5.81 -6.52
N PRO A 56 -15.27 -6.08 -7.60
CA PRO A 56 -15.12 -7.45 -8.09
C PRO A 56 -14.42 -8.37 -7.08
N CYS A 57 -13.48 -7.86 -6.26
CA CYS A 57 -12.87 -8.62 -5.16
C CYS A 57 -13.93 -9.05 -4.15
N LEU A 58 -14.76 -8.11 -3.66
CA LEU A 58 -15.83 -8.38 -2.70
C LEU A 58 -16.82 -9.41 -3.25
N VAL A 59 -17.24 -9.25 -4.51
CA VAL A 59 -18.17 -10.20 -5.15
C VAL A 59 -17.58 -11.60 -5.23
N LYS A 60 -16.30 -11.71 -5.59
CA LYS A 60 -15.58 -12.99 -5.64
C LYS A 60 -15.49 -13.62 -4.25
N ASP A 61 -15.09 -12.85 -3.25
CA ASP A 61 -14.81 -13.34 -1.89
C ASP A 61 -16.10 -13.67 -1.13
N VAL A 62 -17.18 -12.91 -1.34
CA VAL A 62 -18.52 -13.27 -0.83
C VAL A 62 -19.03 -14.55 -1.48
N ARG A 63 -18.80 -14.75 -2.79
CA ARG A 63 -19.22 -15.98 -3.49
C ARG A 63 -18.44 -17.19 -2.98
N GLU A 64 -17.13 -17.07 -2.80
CA GLU A 64 -16.28 -18.11 -2.21
C GLU A 64 -16.72 -18.44 -0.78
N TRP A 65 -16.99 -17.42 0.05
CA TRP A 65 -17.46 -17.60 1.42
C TRP A 65 -18.83 -18.28 1.51
N ARG A 66 -19.76 -17.98 0.58
CA ARG A 66 -21.07 -18.65 0.50
C ARG A 66 -20.97 -20.10 0.04
N ALA A 67 -20.01 -20.42 -0.83
CA ALA A 67 -19.80 -21.77 -1.36
C ALA A 67 -19.03 -22.69 -0.40
N ALA A 68 -18.32 -22.12 0.59
CA ALA A 68 -17.57 -22.87 1.57
C ALA A 68 -18.46 -23.49 2.67
N ALA A 69 -18.11 -24.70 3.12
CA ALA A 69 -18.82 -25.40 4.19
C ALA A 69 -18.61 -24.70 5.55
N PRO A 70 -19.61 -24.67 6.45
CA PRO A 70 -19.45 -24.11 7.79
C PRO A 70 -18.31 -24.80 8.54
N SER A 71 -17.30 -24.03 8.91
CA SER A 71 -16.16 -24.46 9.73
C SER A 71 -16.33 -23.92 11.15
N ASP A 72 -16.24 -24.81 12.14
CA ASP A 72 -16.45 -24.51 13.57
C ASP A 72 -15.19 -23.97 14.28
N GLY A 73 -14.24 -23.44 13.52
CA GLY A 73 -12.95 -23.00 14.02
C GLY A 73 -12.84 -21.49 14.08
N SER A 74 -12.88 -20.91 15.28
CA SER A 74 -12.30 -19.58 15.52
C SER A 74 -10.80 -19.66 15.20
N GLN A 75 -10.42 -19.30 13.97
CA GLN A 75 -9.01 -19.21 13.61
C GLN A 75 -8.34 -18.21 14.56
N PRO A 76 -7.23 -18.60 15.23
CA PRO A 76 -6.50 -17.67 16.07
C PRO A 76 -6.06 -16.48 15.22
N ALA A 77 -6.27 -15.26 15.72
CA ALA A 77 -5.87 -14.03 15.05
C ALA A 77 -4.45 -14.18 14.51
N ASN A 78 -4.27 -13.97 13.21
CA ASN A 78 -3.00 -14.15 12.52
C ASN A 78 -1.99 -13.12 13.03
N ARG A 79 -1.31 -13.44 14.14
CA ARG A 79 -0.35 -12.57 14.87
C ARG A 79 0.73 -12.03 13.95
N ARG A 80 1.07 -12.80 12.92
CA ARG A 80 2.01 -12.44 11.86
C ARG A 80 1.48 -11.31 10.96
N GLY A 81 0.21 -11.39 10.57
CA GLY A 81 -0.47 -10.35 9.80
C GLY A 81 -0.56 -9.03 10.58
N VAL A 82 -0.87 -9.09 11.88
CA VAL A 82 -0.88 -7.89 12.75
C VAL A 82 0.52 -7.27 12.84
N MET A 83 1.57 -8.08 13.00
CA MET A 83 2.95 -7.60 13.03
C MET A 83 3.36 -6.95 11.70
N GLN A 84 3.00 -7.56 10.56
CA GLN A 84 3.24 -7.00 9.22
C GLN A 84 2.53 -5.66 9.04
N TRP A 85 1.28 -5.56 9.49
CA TRP A 85 0.51 -4.33 9.42
C TRP A 85 1.15 -3.22 10.27
N LEU A 86 1.49 -3.51 11.54
CA LEU A 86 2.18 -2.57 12.42
C LEU A 86 3.54 -2.13 11.85
N TRP A 87 4.26 -3.04 11.19
CA TRP A 87 5.51 -2.72 10.52
C TRP A 87 5.33 -1.69 9.41
N ILE A 88 4.34 -1.88 8.53
CA ILE A 88 4.04 -0.93 7.45
C ILE A 88 3.60 0.42 8.03
N VAL A 89 2.70 0.43 9.01
CA VAL A 89 2.26 1.67 9.67
C VAL A 89 3.45 2.41 10.29
N GLY A 90 4.32 1.70 11.00
CA GLY A 90 5.54 2.28 11.58
C GLY A 90 6.46 2.88 10.52
N LEU A 91 6.70 2.16 9.41
CA LEU A 91 7.50 2.66 8.29
C LEU A 91 6.86 3.89 7.64
N THR A 92 5.54 3.94 7.50
CA THR A 92 4.84 5.11 6.95
C THR A 92 5.03 6.33 7.82
N VAL A 93 4.94 6.19 9.15
CA VAL A 93 5.22 7.30 10.07
C VAL A 93 6.65 7.79 9.93
N VAL A 94 7.63 6.88 9.91
CA VAL A 94 9.05 7.24 9.72
C VAL A 94 9.26 7.93 8.37
N TYR A 95 8.64 7.43 7.30
CA TYR A 95 8.70 8.04 5.98
C TYR A 95 8.17 9.48 5.99
N ILE A 96 7.00 9.72 6.58
CA ILE A 96 6.43 11.08 6.69
C ILE A 96 7.39 12.03 7.42
N LEU A 97 8.01 11.57 8.50
CA LEU A 97 8.96 12.37 9.28
C LEU A 97 10.26 12.67 8.54
N LEU A 98 10.71 11.76 7.66
CA LEU A 98 11.93 11.92 6.87
C LEU A 98 11.70 12.60 5.51
N PHE A 99 10.46 12.67 5.05
CA PHE A 99 10.11 13.11 3.71
C PHE A 99 10.64 14.51 3.38
N GLU A 100 10.39 15.47 4.27
CA GLU A 100 10.78 16.87 4.12
C GLU A 100 12.29 17.11 4.38
N PRO A 101 12.90 16.60 5.48
CA PRO A 101 14.32 16.89 5.75
C PRO A 101 15.30 16.11 4.89
N LEU A 102 14.92 14.93 4.39
CA LEU A 102 15.83 14.06 3.65
C LEU A 102 15.67 14.19 2.12
N GLY A 103 14.52 14.66 1.65
CA GLY A 103 14.18 14.68 0.23
C GLY A 103 13.34 13.48 -0.20
N TYR A 104 12.64 13.62 -1.33
CA TYR A 104 11.72 12.63 -1.85
C TYR A 104 12.42 11.32 -2.26
N ILE A 105 13.47 11.42 -3.07
CA ILE A 105 14.14 10.24 -3.64
C ILE A 105 14.76 9.35 -2.54
N PRO A 106 15.59 9.87 -1.62
CA PRO A 106 16.18 9.03 -0.57
C PRO A 106 15.14 8.50 0.42
N SER A 107 14.16 9.31 0.85
CA SER A 107 13.12 8.86 1.79
C SER A 107 12.25 7.75 1.18
N THR A 108 11.81 7.91 -0.07
CA THR A 108 10.98 6.93 -0.79
C THR A 108 11.77 5.65 -1.10
N THR A 109 13.04 5.77 -1.47
CA THR A 109 13.91 4.61 -1.71
C THR A 109 14.08 3.77 -0.44
N VAL A 110 14.40 4.42 0.69
CA VAL A 110 14.55 3.74 1.98
C VAL A 110 13.23 3.10 2.40
N PHE A 111 12.11 3.83 2.29
CA PHE A 111 10.78 3.34 2.62
C PHE A 111 10.41 2.09 1.79
N ALA A 112 10.52 2.16 0.46
CA ALA A 112 10.19 1.05 -0.43
C ALA A 112 11.08 -0.17 -0.17
N PHE A 113 12.38 0.03 0.03
CA PHE A 113 13.32 -1.03 0.37
C PHE A 113 12.95 -1.71 1.70
N CYS A 114 12.71 -0.92 2.75
CA CYS A 114 12.32 -1.43 4.07
C CYS A 114 10.97 -2.14 4.06
N CYS A 115 10.02 -1.71 3.23
CA CYS A 115 8.76 -2.41 3.01
C CYS A 115 9.00 -3.78 2.37
N VAL A 116 9.72 -3.84 1.24
CA VAL A 116 9.98 -5.10 0.52
C VAL A 116 10.75 -6.09 1.40
N ILE A 117 11.86 -5.66 1.99
CA ILE A 117 12.70 -6.53 2.83
C ILE A 117 11.99 -6.86 4.13
N GLY A 118 11.37 -5.89 4.79
CA GLY A 118 10.63 -6.11 6.04
C GLY A 118 9.49 -7.11 5.88
N LEU A 119 8.73 -7.04 4.79
CA LEU A 119 7.70 -8.03 4.47
C LEU A 119 8.30 -9.40 4.16
N LEU A 120 9.45 -9.48 3.50
CA LEU A 120 10.16 -10.73 3.22
C LEU A 120 10.70 -11.40 4.50
N PHE A 121 11.15 -10.61 5.48
CA PHE A 121 11.50 -11.09 6.81
C PHE A 121 10.27 -11.54 7.60
N ALA A 122 9.24 -10.69 7.62
CA ALA A 122 8.02 -10.95 8.37
C ALA A 122 7.29 -12.18 7.83
N SER A 123 7.27 -12.41 6.51
CA SER A 123 6.72 -13.61 5.86
C SER A 123 7.58 -14.86 6.04
N GLY A 124 8.79 -14.73 6.60
CA GLY A 124 9.69 -15.84 6.93
C GLY A 124 10.35 -16.49 5.72
N ALA A 125 9.94 -16.10 4.51
CA ALA A 125 10.55 -16.51 3.25
C ALA A 125 12.05 -16.21 3.25
N TRP A 126 12.51 -15.18 3.95
CA TRP A 126 13.94 -14.89 4.11
C TRP A 126 14.77 -16.09 4.62
N ARG A 127 14.23 -16.88 5.56
CA ARG A 127 14.93 -18.01 6.16
C ARG A 127 15.08 -19.18 5.18
N GLU A 128 14.14 -19.33 4.26
CA GLU A 128 14.10 -20.40 3.25
C GLU A 128 15.03 -20.13 2.07
N LEU A 129 15.47 -18.88 1.88
CA LEU A 129 16.37 -18.50 0.79
C LEU A 129 17.81 -18.94 1.05
N ASN A 130 18.43 -19.49 0.00
CA ASN A 130 19.88 -19.72 -0.06
C ASN A 130 20.68 -18.41 -0.10
N ALA A 131 21.97 -18.47 0.24
CA ALA A 131 22.84 -17.29 0.30
C ALA A 131 22.85 -16.48 -1.01
N SER A 132 22.91 -17.15 -2.16
CA SER A 132 22.86 -16.48 -3.47
C SER A 132 21.51 -15.83 -3.77
N GLN A 133 20.41 -16.44 -3.32
CA GLN A 133 19.08 -15.88 -3.48
C GLN A 133 18.84 -14.67 -2.58
N ARG A 134 19.37 -14.68 -1.35
CA ARG A 134 19.30 -13.51 -0.45
C ARG A 134 19.97 -12.28 -1.05
N VAL A 135 21.16 -12.45 -1.63
CA VAL A 135 21.87 -11.36 -2.32
C VAL A 135 21.05 -10.87 -3.51
N LYS A 136 20.51 -11.79 -4.33
CA LYS A 136 19.64 -11.41 -5.45
C LYS A 136 18.39 -10.65 -5.00
N SER A 137 17.73 -11.07 -3.92
CA SER A 137 16.58 -10.38 -3.35
C SER A 137 16.94 -8.99 -2.81
N LEU A 138 18.10 -8.83 -2.16
CA LEU A 138 18.57 -7.53 -1.71
C LEU A 138 18.84 -6.59 -2.87
N VAL A 139 19.62 -7.05 -3.86
CA VAL A 139 19.93 -6.27 -5.05
C VAL A 139 18.66 -5.91 -5.81
N GLY A 140 17.76 -6.88 -5.99
CA GLY A 140 16.45 -6.65 -6.62
C GLY A 140 15.61 -5.63 -5.86
N ALA A 141 15.58 -5.69 -4.52
CA ALA A 141 14.84 -4.74 -3.70
C ALA A 141 15.44 -3.33 -3.79
N VAL A 142 16.77 -3.19 -3.79
CA VAL A 142 17.45 -1.89 -3.97
C VAL A 142 17.13 -1.31 -5.35
N ILE A 143 17.29 -2.09 -6.41
CA ILE A 143 17.00 -1.65 -7.78
C ILE A 143 15.54 -1.25 -7.90
N PHE A 144 14.62 -2.10 -7.42
CA PHE A 144 13.19 -1.79 -7.45
C PHE A 144 12.87 -0.50 -6.69
N ALA A 145 13.41 -0.32 -5.49
CA ALA A 145 13.15 0.87 -4.68
C ALA A 145 13.64 2.16 -5.36
N ILE A 146 14.86 2.14 -5.91
CA ILE A 146 15.42 3.29 -6.63
C ILE A 146 14.60 3.58 -7.89
N VAL A 147 14.33 2.56 -8.70
CA VAL A 147 13.58 2.72 -9.95
C VAL A 147 12.16 3.23 -9.68
N LEU A 148 11.49 2.69 -8.66
CA LEU A 148 10.17 3.14 -8.25
C LEU A 148 10.18 4.60 -7.80
N ALA A 149 11.12 4.98 -6.91
CA ALA A 149 11.25 6.35 -6.43
C ALA A 149 11.52 7.31 -7.60
N VAL A 150 12.51 7.02 -8.45
CA VAL A 150 12.83 7.86 -9.61
C VAL A 150 11.65 7.94 -10.59
N ALA A 151 10.98 6.83 -10.89
CA ALA A 151 9.85 6.82 -11.81
C ALA A 151 8.70 7.68 -11.29
N ILE A 152 8.35 7.57 -10.01
CA ILE A 152 7.29 8.39 -9.41
C ILE A 152 7.73 9.86 -9.35
N TYR A 153 8.99 10.14 -9.00
CA TYR A 153 9.53 11.51 -9.03
C TYR A 153 9.30 12.15 -10.40
N TYR A 154 9.72 11.49 -11.49
CA TYR A 154 9.51 11.99 -12.85
C TYR A 154 8.04 12.17 -13.21
N VAL A 155 7.16 11.27 -12.77
CA VAL A 155 5.72 11.42 -12.98
C VAL A 155 5.21 12.69 -12.27
N PHE A 156 5.59 12.92 -11.02
CA PHE A 156 5.14 14.11 -10.30
C PHE A 156 5.75 15.40 -10.84
N THR A 157 7.06 15.43 -11.12
CA THR A 157 7.75 16.66 -11.54
C THR A 157 7.56 16.98 -13.02
N ASN A 158 7.52 15.99 -13.91
CA ASN A 158 7.49 16.22 -15.36
C ASN A 158 6.11 16.01 -15.99
N LEU A 159 5.30 15.09 -15.45
CA LEU A 159 3.95 14.86 -15.98
C LEU A 159 2.91 15.72 -15.27
N PHE A 160 3.06 15.92 -13.96
CA PHE A 160 2.12 16.71 -13.16
C PHE A 160 2.62 18.09 -12.74
N GLU A 161 3.89 18.42 -13.01
CA GLU A 161 4.52 19.70 -12.67
C GLU A 161 4.45 20.06 -11.17
N ILE A 162 4.39 19.03 -10.31
CA ILE A 162 4.35 19.17 -8.85
C ILE A 162 5.78 19.07 -8.31
N PRO A 163 6.31 20.14 -7.66
CA PRO A 163 7.63 20.08 -7.05
C PRO A 163 7.61 19.15 -5.84
N LEU A 164 8.60 18.27 -5.76
CA LEU A 164 8.85 17.40 -4.62
C LEU A 164 10.10 17.88 -3.87
N PRO A 165 10.24 17.60 -2.56
CA PRO A 165 11.46 17.91 -1.83
C PRO A 165 12.67 17.23 -2.48
N ASP A 166 13.73 18.01 -2.71
CA ASP A 166 15.03 17.51 -3.20
C ASP A 166 15.72 16.61 -2.18
#